data_AF-A0A094A0M6-F1
#
_entry.id   AF-A0A094A0M6-F1
#
_cell.length_a   1.000
_cell.length_b   1.000
_cell.length_c   1.000
_cell.angle_alpha   90.00
_cell.angle_beta   90.00
_cell.angle_gamma   90.00
#
_symmetry.space_group_name_H-M   'P 1'
#
loop_
_entity.id
_entity.type
_entity.pdbx_description
1 polymer ?
#
loop_
_entity_poly.entity_id
_entity_poly.type
_entity_poly.pdbx_seq_one_letter_code
_entity_poly.pdbx_strand_id
1 'polypeptide(L)'
;MPLALEYYNIVTRKQRENAAYTLINYLTSNKINRISRKMATPLEQCLSPQRPAELLLPQSPEEVQILVINPNSNRDMSVGIGKLIKGQPYPPEHTTLITFTASSGPSSIDNAVDALASAKVISDDIAQATPYFAARDAFIVACFSPHPLVSLLRNHPSLYRKPVIGIFEASISVSLSMLPLSVPDEYANLPITAEPQPPARKFTGTKFGIVTTGAAWVPILTAGVNDYLGLPASEVPLSARFKGVASTGLSAEQLHTTPEEEVRERVVKATRQLVADGDVAVVVLGCAGMAGMDKWVEDACVEELGRNAASLVRVIDGIKAAVALAVEEARHMKQLAYREPPPADDVVVIDTEAY
;
A
#
# COMPACT_ATOMS: atom_id res chain seq x y z
N MET A 1 -0.47 -55.45 -13.74
CA MET A 1 -0.49 -54.67 -15.01
C MET A 1 -0.78 -53.15 -14.87
N PRO A 2 -0.65 -52.46 -13.71
CA PRO A 2 -0.58 -50.98 -13.69
C PRO A 2 0.85 -50.40 -13.62
N LEU A 3 1.81 -51.12 -13.04
CA LEU A 3 3.18 -50.62 -12.80
C LEU A 3 4.09 -50.52 -14.05
N ALA A 4 3.72 -51.16 -15.16
CA ALA A 4 4.50 -51.13 -16.40
C ALA A 4 4.21 -49.88 -17.28
N LEU A 5 3.02 -49.30 -17.17
CA LEU A 5 2.65 -48.09 -17.92
C LEU A 5 3.29 -46.82 -17.34
N GLU A 6 3.44 -46.75 -16.01
CA GLU A 6 4.07 -45.62 -15.33
C GLU A 6 5.57 -45.52 -15.63
N TYR A 7 6.27 -46.66 -15.69
CA TYR A 7 7.70 -46.69 -16.03
C TYR A 7 7.97 -46.29 -17.50
N TYR A 8 7.10 -46.69 -18.43
CA TYR A 8 7.22 -46.33 -19.86
C TYR A 8 7.00 -44.81 -20.10
N ASN A 9 6.08 -44.21 -19.35
CA ASN A 9 5.80 -42.76 -19.43
C ASN A 9 6.90 -41.89 -18.81
N ILE A 10 7.63 -42.37 -17.80
CA ILE A 10 8.74 -41.63 -17.18
C ILE A 10 9.99 -41.66 -18.09
N VAL A 11 10.29 -42.80 -18.71
CA VAL A 11 11.46 -42.95 -19.59
C VAL A 11 11.30 -42.15 -20.90
N THR A 12 10.10 -42.09 -21.46
CA THR A 12 9.82 -41.34 -22.70
C THR A 12 9.80 -39.81 -22.50
N ARG A 13 9.49 -39.32 -21.29
CA ARG A 13 9.54 -37.88 -20.96
C ARG A 13 10.98 -37.37 -20.83
N LYS A 14 11.85 -38.16 -20.17
CA LYS A 14 13.27 -37.83 -19.96
C LYS A 14 14.10 -37.84 -21.27
N GLN A 15 13.71 -38.64 -22.26
CA GLN A 15 14.34 -38.64 -23.59
C GLN A 15 13.94 -37.44 -24.47
N ARG A 16 12.74 -36.87 -24.29
CA ARG A 16 12.30 -35.67 -25.04
C ARG A 16 12.94 -34.39 -24.53
N GLU A 17 13.22 -34.28 -23.23
CA GLU A 17 13.87 -33.10 -22.63
C GLU A 17 15.35 -32.97 -23.03
N ASN A 18 16.09 -34.08 -23.17
CA ASN A 18 17.50 -34.06 -23.61
C ASN A 18 17.68 -33.73 -25.10
N ALA A 19 16.71 -34.06 -25.96
CA ALA A 19 16.76 -33.70 -27.38
C ALA A 19 16.50 -32.20 -27.61
N ALA A 20 15.62 -31.57 -26.81
CA ALA A 20 15.31 -30.15 -26.90
C ALA A 20 16.49 -29.25 -26.44
N TYR A 21 17.21 -29.65 -25.39
CA TYR A 21 18.39 -28.92 -24.90
C TYR A 21 19.56 -28.91 -25.89
N THR A 22 19.71 -29.98 -26.70
CA THR A 22 20.80 -30.10 -27.68
C THR A 22 20.52 -29.25 -28.93
N LEU A 23 19.26 -29.11 -29.35
CA LEU A 23 18.88 -28.31 -30.52
C LEU A 23 18.96 -26.79 -30.27
N ILE A 24 18.62 -26.33 -29.06
CA ILE A 24 18.66 -24.90 -28.69
C ILE A 24 20.11 -24.40 -28.66
N ASN A 25 21.06 -25.17 -28.09
CA ASN A 25 22.47 -24.78 -28.02
C ASN A 25 23.20 -24.80 -29.38
N TYR A 26 22.74 -25.62 -30.34
CA TYR A 26 23.27 -25.63 -31.71
C TYR A 26 22.80 -24.41 -32.54
N LEU A 27 21.60 -23.89 -32.26
CA LEU A 27 21.02 -22.74 -32.97
C LEU A 27 21.48 -21.38 -32.44
N THR A 28 21.78 -21.24 -31.14
CA THR A 28 22.34 -20.00 -30.56
C THR A 28 23.81 -19.78 -30.93
N SER A 29 24.61 -20.85 -31.05
CA SER A 29 26.05 -20.75 -31.35
C SER A 29 26.36 -20.34 -32.81
N ASN A 30 25.44 -20.60 -33.75
CA ASN A 30 25.65 -20.32 -35.18
C ASN A 30 25.05 -18.99 -35.68
N LYS A 31 24.21 -18.32 -34.89
CA LYS A 31 23.61 -17.02 -35.26
C LYS A 31 24.41 -15.80 -34.78
N ILE A 32 25.18 -15.95 -33.70
CA ILE A 32 25.97 -14.86 -33.08
C ILE A 32 27.27 -14.57 -33.88
N ASN A 33 27.82 -15.55 -34.60
CA ASN A 33 29.04 -15.37 -35.41
C ASN A 33 28.83 -14.78 -36.82
N ARG A 34 27.59 -14.47 -37.22
CA ARG A 34 27.27 -14.02 -38.59
C ARG A 34 26.85 -12.54 -38.72
N ILE A 35 26.77 -11.80 -37.61
CA ILE A 35 26.32 -10.39 -37.61
C ILE A 35 27.45 -9.41 -37.20
N SER A 36 28.56 -9.86 -36.61
CA SER A 36 29.67 -8.99 -36.19
C SER A 36 30.73 -8.67 -37.25
N ARG A 37 30.44 -8.82 -38.54
CA ARG A 37 31.36 -8.40 -39.63
C ARG A 37 30.61 -7.89 -40.84
N LYS A 38 30.16 -6.64 -40.81
CA LYS A 38 30.09 -5.74 -41.98
C LYS A 38 29.64 -4.34 -41.54
N MET A 39 30.31 -3.34 -42.10
CA MET A 39 30.10 -1.89 -41.99
C MET A 39 30.84 -1.17 -40.86
N ALA A 40 32.14 -0.98 -41.10
CA ALA A 40 32.90 0.15 -40.59
C ALA A 40 32.97 1.22 -41.71
N THR A 41 32.48 2.43 -41.44
CA THR A 41 32.89 3.69 -42.08
C THR A 41 32.51 4.85 -41.15
N PRO A 42 33.36 5.90 -40.99
CA PRO A 42 33.19 6.92 -39.96
C PRO A 42 32.40 8.12 -40.47
N LEU A 43 31.40 8.57 -39.70
CA LEU A 43 30.73 9.86 -39.86
C LEU A 43 31.16 10.76 -38.69
N GLU A 44 32.20 11.55 -38.91
CA GLU A 44 32.48 12.73 -38.09
C GLU A 44 32.21 14.00 -38.92
N GLN A 45 31.67 15.01 -38.22
CA GLN A 45 31.47 16.40 -38.61
C GLN A 45 30.22 16.75 -39.42
N CYS A 46 29.14 17.12 -38.71
CA CYS A 46 28.48 18.40 -38.95
C CYS A 46 27.54 18.80 -37.80
N LEU A 47 27.80 19.99 -37.25
CA LEU A 47 26.84 20.91 -36.62
C LEU A 47 26.30 20.55 -35.23
N SER A 48 26.92 21.12 -34.22
CA SER A 48 26.31 21.43 -32.93
C SER A 48 25.32 22.60 -33.04
N PRO A 49 24.05 22.46 -32.63
CA PRO A 49 23.23 23.59 -32.22
C PRO A 49 23.25 23.71 -30.69
N GLN A 50 23.61 24.90 -30.20
CA GLN A 50 23.47 25.26 -28.79
C GLN A 50 22.03 25.00 -28.33
N ARG A 51 21.85 24.14 -27.31
CA ARG A 51 20.56 23.86 -26.68
C ARG A 51 20.11 25.07 -25.85
N PRO A 52 18.91 25.63 -26.05
CA PRO A 52 18.31 26.55 -25.09
C PRO A 52 17.86 25.81 -23.82
N ALA A 53 17.78 26.56 -22.71
CA ALA A 53 17.55 26.15 -21.33
C ALA A 53 16.57 24.97 -21.12
N GLU A 54 17.03 23.99 -20.34
CA GLU A 54 16.29 23.00 -19.53
C GLU A 54 14.79 22.84 -19.86
N LEU A 55 14.51 22.22 -21.01
CA LEU A 55 13.32 21.37 -21.09
C LEU A 55 13.66 20.14 -20.24
N LEU A 56 13.01 20.00 -19.07
CA LEU A 56 13.15 18.84 -18.18
C LEU A 56 13.05 17.56 -19.02
N LEU A 57 14.19 16.92 -19.27
CA LEU A 57 14.20 15.58 -19.85
C LEU A 57 13.36 14.70 -18.92
N PRO A 58 12.46 13.85 -19.44
CA PRO A 58 11.68 12.96 -18.59
C PRO A 58 12.64 12.18 -17.68
N GLN A 59 12.48 12.32 -16.36
CA GLN A 59 13.32 11.61 -15.41
C GLN A 59 13.18 10.10 -15.68
N SER A 60 14.28 9.36 -15.50
CA SER A 60 14.29 7.91 -15.69
C SER A 60 13.07 7.26 -15.02
N PRO A 61 12.50 6.17 -15.58
CA PRO A 61 11.35 5.48 -14.99
C PRO A 61 11.58 4.99 -13.55
N GLU A 62 12.84 5.02 -13.08
CA GLU A 62 13.20 4.73 -11.69
C GLU A 62 12.85 5.87 -10.75
N GLU A 63 12.98 7.15 -11.17
CA GLU A 63 12.75 8.31 -10.32
C GLU A 63 11.26 8.67 -10.22
N VAL A 64 10.66 8.52 -9.03
CA VAL A 64 9.25 8.83 -8.78
C VAL A 64 9.09 9.91 -7.71
N GLN A 65 8.24 10.90 -7.97
CA GLN A 65 7.88 11.98 -7.05
C GLN A 65 6.45 11.81 -6.56
N ILE A 66 6.30 11.46 -5.29
CA ILE A 66 4.99 11.18 -4.67
C ILE A 66 4.66 12.28 -3.68
N LEU A 67 3.46 12.83 -3.81
CA LEU A 67 2.96 13.85 -2.90
C LEU A 67 2.15 13.21 -1.78
N VAL A 68 2.63 13.31 -0.55
CA VAL A 68 1.94 12.86 0.67
C VAL A 68 1.13 14.03 1.22
N ILE A 69 -0.16 14.02 0.91
CA ILE A 69 -1.12 15.07 1.24
C ILE A 69 -1.66 14.82 2.64
N ASN A 70 -1.30 15.67 3.59
CA ASN A 70 -2.06 15.87 4.80
C ASN A 70 -3.24 16.81 4.48
N PRO A 71 -4.50 16.32 4.53
CA PRO A 71 -5.66 17.14 4.18
C PRO A 71 -6.06 18.15 5.27
N ASN A 72 -5.50 18.08 6.49
CA ASN A 72 -5.74 19.13 7.50
C ASN A 72 -4.74 20.29 7.37
N SER A 73 -5.02 21.40 8.05
CA SER A 73 -4.19 22.62 8.01
C SER A 73 -3.01 22.60 8.98
N ASN A 74 -2.86 21.55 9.80
CA ASN A 74 -1.81 21.45 10.80
C ASN A 74 -0.47 21.02 10.18
N ARG A 75 0.50 21.93 10.17
CA ARG A 75 1.84 21.70 9.60
C ARG A 75 2.66 20.70 10.41
N ASP A 76 2.46 20.62 11.73
CA ASP A 76 3.22 19.71 12.58
C ASP A 76 2.91 18.25 12.24
N MET A 77 1.67 17.95 11.84
CA MET A 77 1.27 16.64 11.31
C MET A 77 2.09 16.26 10.07
N SER A 78 2.23 17.20 9.12
CA SER A 78 3.02 17.00 7.91
C SER A 78 4.52 16.83 8.22
N VAL A 79 5.03 17.59 9.20
CA VAL A 79 6.41 17.42 9.69
C VAL A 79 6.60 16.03 10.31
N GLY A 80 5.64 15.56 11.12
CA GLY A 80 5.65 14.23 11.71
C GLY A 80 5.67 13.12 10.66
N ILE A 81 4.78 13.19 9.67
CA ILE A 81 4.75 12.29 8.51
C ILE A 81 6.10 12.33 7.77
N GLY A 82 6.66 13.52 7.54
CA GLY A 82 7.95 13.68 6.88
C GLY A 82 9.12 13.05 7.66
N LYS A 83 9.12 13.14 8.99
CA LYS A 83 10.11 12.47 9.85
C LYS A 83 9.96 10.96 9.80
N LEU A 84 8.73 10.45 9.87
CA LEU A 84 8.45 9.01 9.74
C LEU A 84 9.01 8.48 8.42
N ILE A 85 8.72 9.17 7.32
CA ILE A 85 9.19 8.80 5.99
C ILE A 85 10.72 8.79 5.92
N LYS A 86 11.39 9.82 6.42
CA LYS A 86 12.87 9.93 6.38
C LYS A 86 13.58 8.96 7.32
N GLY A 87 12.94 8.57 8.42
CA GLY A 87 13.51 7.71 9.45
C GLY A 87 13.47 6.21 9.13
N GLN A 88 12.93 5.83 7.98
CA GLN A 88 12.81 4.44 7.56
C GLN A 88 13.88 4.09 6.50
N PRO A 89 14.25 2.81 6.34
CA PRO A 89 15.03 2.34 5.18
C PRO A 89 14.24 2.40 3.85
N TYR A 90 13.11 3.11 3.87
CA TYR A 90 12.23 3.45 2.76
C TYR A 90 12.22 4.98 2.63
N PRO A 91 12.04 5.55 1.44
CA PRO A 91 11.51 4.88 0.26
C PRO A 91 12.59 4.12 -0.53
N PRO A 92 12.20 3.25 -1.48
CA PRO A 92 13.13 2.56 -2.36
C PRO A 92 14.01 3.57 -3.12
N GLU A 93 15.18 3.14 -3.60
CA GLU A 93 16.06 3.97 -4.44
C GLU A 93 15.26 4.69 -5.54
N HIS A 94 15.65 5.92 -5.87
CA HIS A 94 14.96 6.73 -6.87
C HIS A 94 13.50 7.09 -6.50
N THR A 95 13.17 7.27 -5.22
CA THR A 95 11.85 7.80 -4.82
C THR A 95 11.99 9.06 -3.99
N THR A 96 11.30 10.12 -4.40
CA THR A 96 11.15 11.36 -3.64
C THR A 96 9.75 11.46 -3.07
N LEU A 97 9.63 11.47 -1.74
CA LEU A 97 8.38 11.69 -1.03
C LEU A 97 8.30 13.15 -0.55
N ILE A 98 7.22 13.84 -0.92
CA ILE A 98 7.04 15.27 -0.65
C ILE A 98 5.77 15.45 0.18
N THR A 99 5.88 16.01 1.37
CA THR A 99 4.70 16.29 2.20
C THR A 99 4.02 17.59 1.78
N PHE A 100 2.69 17.58 1.72
CA PHE A 100 1.84 18.75 1.48
C PHE A 100 0.85 18.93 2.63
N THR A 101 0.57 20.17 3.03
CA THR A 101 -0.42 20.52 4.05
C THR A 101 -1.48 21.38 3.39
N ALA A 102 -2.76 21.14 3.69
CA ALA A 102 -3.84 21.99 3.20
C ALA A 102 -3.58 23.47 3.55
N SER A 103 -3.93 24.39 2.64
CA SER A 103 -3.70 25.82 2.83
C SER A 103 -4.52 26.42 3.98
N SER A 104 -5.68 25.82 4.27
CA SER A 104 -6.65 26.24 5.27
C SER A 104 -7.53 25.05 5.71
N GLY A 105 -8.68 25.31 6.33
CA GLY A 105 -9.58 24.26 6.81
C GLY A 105 -9.26 23.79 8.22
N PRO A 106 -9.87 22.67 8.66
CA PRO A 106 -9.78 22.24 10.04
C PRO A 106 -8.35 21.82 10.39
N SER A 107 -7.91 22.09 11.62
CA SER A 107 -6.58 21.73 12.13
C SER A 107 -6.43 20.22 12.36
N SER A 108 -7.55 19.55 12.65
CA SER A 108 -7.67 18.10 12.81
C SER A 108 -8.92 17.62 12.09
N ILE A 109 -8.93 16.37 11.64
CA ILE A 109 -10.11 15.75 11.00
C ILE A 109 -10.61 14.69 11.97
N ASP A 110 -11.76 14.93 12.58
CA ASP A 110 -12.30 14.05 13.62
C ASP A 110 -13.70 13.50 13.27
N ASN A 111 -14.24 13.86 12.11
CA ASN A 111 -15.51 13.36 11.58
C ASN A 111 -15.64 13.54 10.05
N ALA A 112 -16.76 13.09 9.49
CA ALA A 112 -17.04 13.16 8.05
C ALA A 112 -17.23 14.61 7.51
N VAL A 113 -17.71 15.54 8.34
CA VAL A 113 -17.87 16.95 7.95
C VAL A 113 -16.50 17.59 7.75
N ASP A 114 -15.57 17.35 8.66
CA ASP A 114 -14.18 17.81 8.55
C ASP A 114 -13.49 17.20 7.32
N ALA A 115 -13.73 15.91 7.05
CA ALA A 115 -13.18 15.21 5.88
C ALA A 115 -13.70 15.81 4.55
N LEU A 116 -14.98 16.21 4.51
CA LEU A 116 -15.54 16.88 3.34
C LEU A 116 -14.99 18.31 3.19
N ALA A 117 -14.92 19.06 4.29
CA ALA A 117 -14.39 20.42 4.29
C ALA A 117 -12.92 20.46 3.84
N SER A 118 -12.08 19.57 4.37
CA SER A 118 -10.68 19.44 3.99
C SER A 118 -10.50 18.99 2.52
N ALA A 119 -11.33 18.07 2.03
CA ALA A 119 -11.29 17.67 0.61
C ALA A 119 -11.59 18.86 -0.32
N LYS A 120 -12.53 19.73 0.06
CA LYS A 120 -12.83 20.97 -0.67
C LYS A 120 -11.63 21.92 -0.69
N VAL A 121 -10.97 22.13 0.45
CA VAL A 121 -9.77 22.96 0.52
C VAL A 121 -8.67 22.43 -0.40
N ILE A 122 -8.39 21.12 -0.37
CA ILE A 122 -7.38 20.54 -1.27
C ILE A 122 -7.79 20.68 -2.75
N SER A 123 -9.09 20.60 -3.07
CA SER A 123 -9.57 20.87 -4.43
C SER A 123 -9.24 22.30 -4.87
N ASP A 124 -9.44 23.28 -3.98
CA ASP A 124 -9.11 24.69 -4.25
C ASP A 124 -7.58 24.89 -4.37
N ASP A 125 -6.79 24.21 -3.53
CA ASP A 125 -5.32 24.21 -3.61
C ASP A 125 -4.81 23.67 -4.95
N ILE A 126 -5.43 22.58 -5.45
CA ILE A 126 -5.12 22.03 -6.78
C ILE A 126 -5.46 23.02 -7.88
N ALA A 127 -6.60 23.71 -7.79
CA ALA A 127 -6.98 24.72 -8.78
C ALA A 127 -5.98 25.90 -8.81
N GLN A 128 -5.50 26.34 -7.64
CA GLN A 128 -4.55 27.45 -7.52
C GLN A 128 -3.12 27.08 -7.95
N ALA A 129 -2.73 25.83 -7.76
CA ALA A 129 -1.37 25.35 -8.02
C ALA A 129 -1.34 24.13 -8.95
N THR A 130 -2.21 24.07 -9.96
CA THR A 130 -2.35 22.89 -10.84
C THR A 130 -1.01 22.39 -11.40
N PRO A 131 -0.09 23.24 -11.91
CA PRO A 131 1.21 22.76 -12.39
C PRO A 131 2.03 22.02 -11.32
N TYR A 132 1.94 22.45 -10.06
CA TYR A 132 2.65 21.81 -8.94
C TYR A 132 2.15 20.40 -8.64
N PHE A 133 0.83 20.19 -8.64
CA PHE A 133 0.23 18.87 -8.45
C PHE A 133 0.38 18.00 -9.71
N ALA A 134 0.20 18.58 -10.89
CA ALA A 134 0.37 17.89 -12.17
C ALA A 134 1.83 17.47 -12.45
N ALA A 135 2.81 18.00 -11.73
CA ALA A 135 4.19 17.52 -11.81
C ALA A 135 4.47 16.23 -11.01
N ARG A 136 3.52 15.76 -10.18
CA ARG A 136 3.72 14.59 -9.30
C ARG A 136 3.29 13.31 -9.98
N ASP A 137 3.90 12.20 -9.60
CA ASP A 137 3.66 10.91 -10.24
C ASP A 137 2.56 10.11 -9.55
N ALA A 138 2.42 10.27 -8.24
CA ALA A 138 1.36 9.69 -7.44
C ALA A 138 1.03 10.56 -6.22
N PHE A 139 -0.09 10.24 -5.58
CA PHE A 139 -0.60 10.94 -4.41
C PHE A 139 -0.93 9.96 -3.30
N ILE A 140 -0.56 10.33 -2.07
CA ILE A 140 -0.98 9.63 -0.86
C ILE A 140 -1.88 10.57 -0.05
N VAL A 141 -3.08 10.12 0.33
CA VAL A 141 -3.96 10.86 1.25
C VAL A 141 -3.70 10.38 2.67
N ALA A 142 -3.01 11.19 3.47
CA ALA A 142 -2.55 10.89 4.82
C ALA A 142 -3.62 11.18 5.89
N CYS A 143 -4.84 10.69 5.68
CA CYS A 143 -5.90 10.68 6.68
C CYS A 143 -6.53 9.29 6.74
N PHE A 144 -6.61 8.72 7.94
CA PHE A 144 -7.12 7.36 8.14
C PHE A 144 -8.64 7.38 8.25
N SER A 145 -9.30 7.45 7.10
CA SER A 145 -10.75 7.38 6.96
C SER A 145 -11.11 7.01 5.52
N PRO A 146 -12.37 6.66 5.20
CA PRO A 146 -12.89 6.68 3.84
C PRO A 146 -12.98 8.12 3.31
N HIS A 147 -11.82 8.79 3.19
CA HIS A 147 -11.73 10.22 2.95
C HIS A 147 -12.17 10.56 1.51
N PRO A 148 -13.12 11.50 1.31
CA PRO A 148 -13.64 11.81 -0.03
C PRO A 148 -12.57 12.38 -0.99
N LEU A 149 -11.46 12.87 -0.45
CA LEU A 149 -10.32 13.36 -1.22
C LEU A 149 -9.71 12.28 -2.13
N VAL A 150 -9.72 11.02 -1.72
CA VAL A 150 -9.20 9.93 -2.55
C VAL A 150 -9.97 9.85 -3.86
N SER A 151 -11.30 9.79 -3.76
CA SER A 151 -12.19 9.76 -4.93
C SER A 151 -12.09 11.04 -5.75
N LEU A 152 -11.97 12.20 -5.11
CA LEU A 152 -11.77 13.49 -5.79
C LEU A 152 -10.51 13.47 -6.66
N LEU A 153 -9.36 13.08 -6.09
CA LEU A 153 -8.08 13.04 -6.81
C LEU A 153 -8.09 12.02 -7.96
N ARG A 154 -8.66 10.83 -7.74
CA ARG A 154 -8.78 9.79 -8.79
C ARG A 154 -9.58 10.25 -10.00
N ASN A 155 -10.57 11.11 -9.79
CA ASN A 155 -11.45 11.63 -10.83
C ASN A 155 -11.06 13.04 -11.31
N HIS A 156 -9.97 13.61 -10.79
CA HIS A 156 -9.58 14.98 -11.13
C HIS A 156 -8.99 15.02 -12.55
N PRO A 157 -9.51 15.88 -13.46
CA PRO A 157 -9.12 15.87 -14.87
C PRO A 157 -7.62 16.14 -15.10
N SER A 158 -7.02 17.04 -14.30
CA SER A 158 -5.59 17.38 -14.41
C SER A 158 -4.65 16.34 -13.78
N LEU A 159 -5.19 15.38 -13.01
CA LEU A 159 -4.41 14.35 -12.31
C LEU A 159 -4.75 12.93 -12.84
N TYR A 160 -5.47 12.87 -13.96
CA TYR A 160 -6.01 11.64 -14.50
C TYR A 160 -4.92 10.58 -14.73
N ARG A 161 -5.23 9.32 -14.40
CA ARG A 161 -4.35 8.13 -14.44
C ARG A 161 -3.18 8.11 -13.46
N LYS A 162 -3.00 9.12 -12.61
CA LYS A 162 -1.98 9.05 -11.56
C LYS A 162 -2.48 8.22 -10.40
N PRO A 163 -1.66 7.31 -9.83
CA PRO A 163 -2.05 6.56 -8.66
C PRO A 163 -2.38 7.49 -7.50
N VAL A 164 -3.50 7.20 -6.83
CA VAL A 164 -3.95 7.88 -5.62
C VAL A 164 -4.25 6.80 -4.59
N ILE A 165 -3.57 6.86 -3.45
CA ILE A 165 -3.63 5.87 -2.39
C ILE A 165 -3.98 6.57 -1.06
N GLY A 166 -5.15 6.29 -0.51
CA GLY A 166 -5.48 6.64 0.87
C GLY A 166 -4.86 5.67 1.86
N ILE A 167 -4.38 6.16 3.00
CA ILE A 167 -3.78 5.29 4.03
C ILE A 167 -4.77 4.28 4.61
N PHE A 168 -6.07 4.60 4.60
CA PHE A 168 -7.15 3.71 5.04
C PHE A 168 -7.24 2.45 4.16
N GLU A 169 -7.49 2.62 2.87
CA GLU A 169 -7.62 1.55 1.87
C GLU A 169 -6.31 0.76 1.69
N ALA A 170 -5.16 1.44 1.73
CA ALA A 170 -3.85 0.79 1.70
C ALA A 170 -3.68 -0.18 2.87
N SER A 171 -4.05 0.26 4.08
CA SER A 171 -3.91 -0.58 5.28
C SER A 171 -4.79 -1.82 5.22
N ILE A 172 -6.01 -1.69 4.69
CA ILE A 172 -6.92 -2.84 4.53
C ILE A 172 -6.35 -3.81 3.49
N SER A 173 -5.93 -3.31 2.33
CA SER A 173 -5.34 -4.14 1.27
C SER A 173 -4.12 -4.92 1.75
N VAL A 174 -3.18 -4.23 2.41
CA VAL A 174 -1.97 -4.87 2.95
C VAL A 174 -2.35 -5.86 4.05
N SER A 175 -3.30 -5.54 4.93
CA SER A 175 -3.79 -6.47 5.95
C SER A 175 -4.27 -7.77 5.34
N LEU A 176 -5.15 -7.72 4.34
CA LEU A 176 -5.69 -8.91 3.69
C LEU A 176 -4.61 -9.75 3.02
N SER A 177 -3.59 -9.13 2.42
CA SER A 177 -2.45 -9.83 1.81
C SER A 177 -1.59 -10.58 2.85
N MET A 178 -1.60 -10.11 4.10
CA MET A 178 -0.79 -10.64 5.19
C MET A 178 -1.46 -11.76 5.96
N LEU A 179 -2.80 -11.77 5.98
CA LEU A 179 -3.57 -12.71 6.78
C LEU A 179 -3.55 -14.12 6.19
N PRO A 180 -3.27 -15.15 6.99
CA PRO A 180 -3.35 -16.53 6.53
C PRO A 180 -4.80 -16.92 6.22
N LEU A 181 -4.99 -17.82 5.25
CA LEU A 181 -6.30 -18.42 4.97
C LEU A 181 -6.73 -19.41 6.06
N SER A 182 -5.76 -20.03 6.73
CA SER A 182 -5.93 -20.93 7.87
C SER A 182 -4.69 -20.88 8.75
N VAL A 183 -4.86 -21.01 10.06
CA VAL A 183 -3.74 -21.13 11.00
C VAL A 183 -3.44 -22.62 11.26
N PRO A 184 -2.20 -23.10 11.06
CA PRO A 184 -1.83 -24.49 11.35
C PRO A 184 -2.12 -24.88 12.81
N ASP A 185 -2.43 -26.16 13.04
CA ASP A 185 -2.84 -26.68 14.36
C ASP A 185 -1.80 -26.40 15.47
N GLU A 186 -0.52 -26.35 15.13
CA GLU A 186 0.56 -26.02 16.07
C GLU A 186 0.44 -24.61 16.65
N TYR A 187 -0.05 -23.66 15.84
CA TYR A 187 -0.27 -22.27 16.25
C TYR A 187 -1.69 -22.07 16.81
N ALA A 188 -2.66 -22.84 16.32
CA ALA A 188 -4.04 -22.81 16.79
C ALA A 188 -4.18 -23.21 18.27
N ASN A 189 -3.23 -23.97 18.80
CA ASN A 189 -3.22 -24.43 20.19
C ASN A 189 -2.29 -23.60 21.10
N LEU A 190 -1.79 -22.45 20.63
CA LEU A 190 -1.00 -21.57 21.49
C LEU A 190 -1.86 -20.99 22.62
N PRO A 191 -1.44 -21.12 23.89
CA PRO A 191 -2.14 -20.52 25.01
C PRO A 191 -1.95 -18.99 25.01
N ILE A 192 -3.06 -18.26 25.14
CA ILE A 192 -3.11 -16.82 25.36
C ILE A 192 -2.93 -16.58 26.87
N THR A 193 -2.00 -15.71 27.27
CA THR A 193 -1.60 -15.55 28.68
C THR A 193 -1.91 -14.17 29.25
N ALA A 194 -3.02 -14.05 29.96
CA ALA A 194 -3.20 -13.05 31.02
C ALA A 194 -3.77 -13.76 32.26
N GLU A 195 -2.91 -14.50 32.97
CA GLU A 195 -3.24 -15.40 34.09
C GLU A 195 -4.30 -16.49 33.80
N PRO A 196 -4.23 -17.67 34.44
CA PRO A 196 -5.11 -18.79 34.12
C PRO A 196 -6.51 -18.58 34.71
N GLN A 197 -7.35 -17.79 34.03
CA GLN A 197 -8.81 -17.88 34.16
C GLN A 197 -9.32 -18.76 33.01
N PRO A 198 -9.70 -20.02 33.28
CA PRO A 198 -10.28 -20.88 32.24
C PRO A 198 -11.61 -20.30 31.72
N PRO A 199 -11.95 -20.55 30.44
CA PRO A 199 -11.20 -21.37 29.48
C PRO A 199 -10.09 -20.60 28.76
N ALA A 200 -8.92 -21.24 28.62
CA ALA A 200 -7.80 -20.74 27.81
C ALA A 200 -8.28 -20.51 26.37
N ARG A 201 -8.33 -19.24 25.93
CA ARG A 201 -8.67 -18.89 24.55
C ARG A 201 -7.53 -19.29 23.63
N LYS A 202 -7.88 -19.82 22.46
CA LYS A 202 -6.94 -20.27 21.43
C LYS A 202 -6.64 -19.13 20.47
N PHE A 203 -5.38 -18.98 20.06
CA PHE A 203 -5.02 -18.07 18.99
C PHE A 203 -5.47 -18.64 17.63
N THR A 204 -6.30 -17.92 16.89
CA THR A 204 -6.75 -18.32 15.55
C THR A 204 -6.32 -17.36 14.45
N GLY A 205 -5.90 -16.13 14.76
CA GLY A 205 -5.12 -15.26 13.89
C GLY A 205 -5.54 -15.13 12.42
N THR A 206 -6.84 -15.02 12.13
CA THR A 206 -7.36 -14.96 10.74
C THR A 206 -7.91 -13.59 10.33
N LYS A 207 -7.97 -12.64 11.26
CA LYS A 207 -8.56 -11.32 11.06
C LYS A 207 -7.55 -10.20 11.25
N PHE A 208 -7.86 -9.06 10.64
CA PHE A 208 -7.25 -7.78 11.00
C PHE A 208 -8.22 -6.95 11.85
N GLY A 209 -7.68 -6.06 12.67
CA GLY A 209 -8.46 -5.06 13.40
C GLY A 209 -7.76 -3.70 13.37
N ILE A 210 -8.49 -2.64 13.69
CA ILE A 210 -7.99 -1.27 13.66
C ILE A 210 -7.99 -0.69 15.08
N VAL A 211 -6.90 -0.05 15.50
CA VAL A 211 -6.86 0.78 16.72
C VAL A 211 -6.86 2.24 16.28
N THR A 212 -7.91 2.99 16.60
CA THR A 212 -8.12 4.39 16.18
C THR A 212 -8.12 5.35 17.36
N THR A 213 -8.26 6.65 17.08
CA THR A 213 -8.26 7.74 18.06
C THR A 213 -9.61 7.83 18.79
N GLY A 214 -10.52 8.68 18.30
CA GLY A 214 -11.78 9.00 18.97
C GLY A 214 -12.86 7.94 18.77
N ALA A 215 -13.74 7.78 19.76
CA ALA A 215 -14.81 6.77 19.71
C ALA A 215 -15.79 6.95 18.54
N ALA A 216 -15.98 8.20 18.09
CA ALA A 216 -16.82 8.51 16.93
C ALA A 216 -16.32 7.85 15.62
N TRP A 217 -15.03 7.52 15.53
CA TRP A 217 -14.47 6.83 14.37
C TRP A 217 -14.84 5.36 14.29
N VAL A 218 -15.20 4.70 15.40
CA VAL A 218 -15.51 3.26 15.42
C VAL A 218 -16.62 2.88 14.41
N PRO A 219 -17.83 3.48 14.45
CA PRO A 219 -18.86 3.16 13.47
C PRO A 219 -18.48 3.58 12.05
N ILE A 220 -17.84 4.74 11.87
CA ILE A 220 -17.46 5.29 10.57
C ILE A 220 -16.43 4.39 9.86
N LEU A 221 -15.37 4.00 10.57
CA LEU A 221 -14.33 3.13 10.04
C LEU A 221 -14.85 1.71 9.81
N THR A 222 -15.74 1.21 10.68
CA THR A 222 -16.38 -0.11 10.47
C THR A 222 -17.21 -0.12 9.18
N ALA A 223 -18.05 0.89 8.98
CA ALA A 223 -18.83 1.05 7.76
C ALA A 223 -17.94 1.23 6.53
N GLY A 224 -16.88 2.04 6.63
CA GLY A 224 -15.92 2.25 5.56
C GLY A 224 -15.15 0.98 5.17
N VAL A 225 -14.81 0.11 6.13
CA VAL A 225 -14.15 -1.17 5.83
C VAL A 225 -15.12 -2.09 5.09
N ASN A 226 -16.36 -2.18 5.55
CA ASN A 226 -17.38 -2.98 4.87
C ASN A 226 -17.56 -2.51 3.41
N ASP A 227 -17.74 -1.20 3.20
CA ASP A 227 -17.92 -0.60 1.87
C ASP A 227 -16.70 -0.85 0.97
N TYR A 228 -15.49 -0.66 1.48
CA TYR A 228 -14.26 -0.94 0.74
C TYR A 228 -14.13 -2.41 0.31
N LEU A 229 -14.66 -3.33 1.10
CA LEU A 229 -14.71 -4.76 0.78
C LEU A 229 -15.89 -5.14 -0.13
N GLY A 230 -16.69 -4.18 -0.60
CA GLY A 230 -17.87 -4.41 -1.43
C GLY A 230 -19.07 -4.94 -0.66
N LEU A 231 -19.10 -4.77 0.67
CA LEU A 231 -20.21 -5.13 1.54
C LEU A 231 -21.05 -3.88 1.88
N PRO A 232 -22.32 -4.02 2.27
CA PRO A 232 -23.13 -2.88 2.67
C PRO A 232 -22.48 -2.09 3.81
N ALA A 233 -22.42 -0.76 3.67
CA ALA A 233 -21.91 0.14 4.70
C ALA A 233 -22.77 0.02 5.98
N SER A 234 -22.26 -0.73 6.95
CA SER A 234 -22.90 -1.01 8.24
C SER A 234 -21.91 -0.75 9.37
N GLU A 235 -22.40 -0.30 10.52
CA GLU A 235 -21.61 -0.07 11.73
C GLU A 235 -21.20 -1.37 12.45
N VAL A 236 -21.51 -2.53 11.87
CA VAL A 236 -21.14 -3.86 12.37
C VAL A 236 -20.17 -4.52 11.38
N PRO A 237 -19.06 -5.14 11.83
CA PRO A 237 -18.16 -5.87 10.93
C PRO A 237 -18.88 -7.02 10.22
N LEU A 238 -18.86 -7.04 8.88
CA LEU A 238 -19.52 -8.07 8.08
C LEU A 238 -18.55 -9.09 7.47
N SER A 239 -17.29 -8.70 7.28
CA SER A 239 -16.26 -9.59 6.73
C SER A 239 -15.74 -10.56 7.78
N ALA A 240 -15.65 -11.85 7.42
CA ALA A 240 -15.02 -12.86 8.26
C ALA A 240 -13.52 -12.60 8.54
N ARG A 241 -12.88 -11.70 7.77
CA ARG A 241 -11.47 -11.31 7.90
C ARG A 241 -11.28 -10.00 8.65
N PHE A 242 -12.35 -9.33 9.09
CA PHE A 242 -12.28 -8.06 9.81
C PHE A 242 -12.87 -8.22 11.22
N LYS A 243 -12.06 -7.91 12.23
CA LYS A 243 -12.47 -7.97 13.64
C LYS A 243 -13.38 -6.82 14.03
N GLY A 244 -13.08 -5.62 13.52
CA GLY A 244 -13.68 -4.37 13.96
C GLY A 244 -12.62 -3.34 14.36
N VAL A 245 -13.07 -2.32 15.07
CA VAL A 245 -12.28 -1.14 15.43
C VAL A 245 -12.33 -0.93 16.94
N ALA A 246 -11.18 -0.69 17.55
CA ALA A 246 -11.04 -0.28 18.94
C ALA A 246 -10.54 1.17 19.01
N SER A 247 -11.01 1.95 19.98
CA SER A 247 -10.72 3.38 20.12
C SER A 247 -9.88 3.66 21.36
N THR A 248 -8.87 4.52 21.26
CA THR A 248 -8.12 5.03 22.42
C THR A 248 -8.96 6.00 23.26
N GLY A 249 -9.94 6.64 22.63
CA GLY A 249 -10.82 7.64 23.24
C GLY A 249 -10.22 9.05 23.28
N LEU A 250 -9.05 9.26 22.67
CA LEU A 250 -8.42 10.57 22.46
C LEU A 250 -8.77 11.06 21.05
N SER A 251 -8.97 12.37 20.84
CA SER A 251 -9.00 12.95 19.49
C SER A 251 -7.63 12.88 18.81
N ALA A 252 -7.56 13.13 17.50
CA ALA A 252 -6.27 13.16 16.81
C ALA A 252 -5.35 14.29 17.33
N GLU A 253 -5.91 15.43 17.73
CA GLU A 253 -5.15 16.51 18.37
C GLU A 253 -4.67 16.13 19.79
N GLN A 254 -5.51 15.48 20.58
CA GLN A 254 -5.15 15.01 21.92
C GLN A 254 -4.00 14.02 21.87
N LEU A 255 -3.92 13.19 20.83
CA LEU A 255 -2.82 12.25 20.64
C LEU A 255 -1.43 12.91 20.66
N HIS A 256 -1.32 14.19 20.29
CA HIS A 256 -0.06 14.94 20.25
C HIS A 256 0.13 15.90 21.44
N THR A 257 -0.92 16.18 22.20
CA THR A 257 -0.90 17.15 23.31
C THR A 257 -1.02 16.49 24.68
N THR A 258 -1.60 15.30 24.75
CA THR A 258 -1.67 14.46 25.95
C THR A 258 -0.27 13.90 26.26
N PRO A 259 0.11 13.77 27.55
CA PRO A 259 1.37 13.15 27.94
C PRO A 259 1.56 11.75 27.34
N GLU A 260 2.77 11.45 26.85
CA GLU A 260 3.09 10.22 26.13
C GLU A 260 2.71 8.95 26.91
N GLU A 261 2.89 8.96 28.24
CA GLU A 261 2.53 7.84 29.11
C GLU A 261 1.02 7.55 29.08
N GLU A 262 0.17 8.58 29.13
CA GLU A 262 -1.28 8.40 29.01
C GLU A 262 -1.67 7.95 27.60
N VAL A 263 -1.06 8.53 26.56
CA VAL A 263 -1.31 8.10 25.17
C VAL A 263 -0.99 6.61 25.01
N ARG A 264 0.17 6.18 25.51
CA ARG A 264 0.60 4.79 25.50
C ARG A 264 -0.39 3.90 26.24
N GLU A 265 -0.83 4.29 27.45
CA GLU A 265 -1.82 3.53 28.21
C GLU A 265 -3.12 3.31 27.40
N ARG A 266 -3.62 4.36 26.73
CA ARG A 266 -4.85 4.27 25.92
C ARG A 266 -4.68 3.40 24.69
N VAL A 267 -3.53 3.49 24.00
CA VAL A 267 -3.20 2.64 22.84
C VAL A 267 -3.09 1.17 23.25
N VAL A 268 -2.39 0.89 24.35
CA VAL A 268 -2.27 -0.46 24.91
C VAL A 268 -3.65 -1.02 25.26
N LYS A 269 -4.47 -0.26 26.00
CA LYS A 269 -5.81 -0.68 26.38
C LYS A 269 -6.70 -1.02 25.17
N ALA A 270 -6.73 -0.16 24.16
CA ALA A 270 -7.51 -0.39 22.94
C ALA A 270 -7.01 -1.60 22.16
N THR A 271 -5.68 -1.79 22.09
CA THR A 271 -5.07 -2.96 21.44
C THR A 271 -5.43 -4.26 22.15
N ARG A 272 -5.32 -4.30 23.48
CA ARG A 272 -5.67 -5.48 24.29
C ARG A 272 -7.13 -5.89 24.07
N GLN A 273 -8.05 -4.93 24.09
CA GLN A 273 -9.47 -5.19 23.79
C GLN A 273 -9.66 -5.78 22.39
N LEU A 274 -8.93 -5.28 21.39
CA LEU A 274 -9.03 -5.75 20.02
C LEU A 274 -8.55 -7.19 19.84
N VAL A 275 -7.46 -7.57 20.52
CA VAL A 275 -6.80 -8.88 20.35
C VAL A 275 -7.25 -9.95 21.34
N ALA A 276 -8.03 -9.62 22.38
CA ALA A 276 -8.39 -10.51 23.50
C ALA A 276 -9.04 -11.85 23.12
N ASP A 277 -9.62 -11.98 21.92
CA ASP A 277 -10.22 -13.23 21.44
C ASP A 277 -9.22 -14.13 20.69
N GLY A 278 -8.00 -13.65 20.44
CA GLY A 278 -6.96 -14.38 19.73
C GLY A 278 -7.19 -14.52 18.22
N ASP A 279 -8.22 -13.89 17.65
CA ASP A 279 -8.56 -14.01 16.23
C ASP A 279 -7.90 -12.95 15.34
N VAL A 280 -7.18 -12.00 15.94
CA VAL A 280 -6.47 -10.92 15.23
C VAL A 280 -5.00 -11.30 15.01
N ALA A 281 -4.56 -11.32 13.76
CA ALA A 281 -3.14 -11.47 13.38
C ALA A 281 -2.55 -10.20 12.76
N VAL A 282 -3.36 -9.17 12.50
CA VAL A 282 -2.91 -7.89 11.98
C VAL A 282 -3.62 -6.76 12.72
N VAL A 283 -2.85 -5.86 13.34
CA VAL A 283 -3.36 -4.64 13.96
C VAL A 283 -2.96 -3.45 13.10
N VAL A 284 -3.94 -2.64 12.71
CA VAL A 284 -3.74 -1.43 11.91
C VAL A 284 -3.79 -0.19 12.80
N LEU A 285 -2.82 0.70 12.65
CA LEU A 285 -2.80 2.01 13.27
C LEU A 285 -3.76 2.94 12.51
N GLY A 286 -4.86 3.28 13.18
CA GLY A 286 -6.05 3.92 12.60
C GLY A 286 -6.01 5.45 12.58
N CYS A 287 -4.83 6.06 12.59
CA CYS A 287 -4.62 7.50 12.46
C CYS A 287 -3.19 7.81 11.98
N ALA A 288 -3.01 8.82 11.13
CA ALA A 288 -1.69 9.25 10.68
C ALA A 288 -0.78 9.72 11.84
N GLY A 289 -1.37 10.29 12.90
CA GLY A 289 -0.65 10.69 14.11
C GLY A 289 -0.17 9.53 14.97
N MET A 290 -0.64 8.31 14.73
CA MET A 290 -0.19 7.10 15.45
C MET A 290 1.05 6.47 14.84
N ALA A 291 1.61 7.07 13.78
CA ALA A 291 2.78 6.54 13.11
C ALA A 291 3.97 6.38 14.08
N GLY A 292 4.62 5.21 14.03
CA GLY A 292 5.72 4.85 14.92
C GLY A 292 5.30 4.32 16.30
N MET A 293 4.01 4.20 16.59
CA MET A 293 3.50 3.56 17.82
C MET A 293 3.47 2.02 17.74
N ASP A 294 4.11 1.44 16.72
CA ASP A 294 4.13 -0.01 16.44
C ASP A 294 4.53 -0.82 17.68
N LYS A 295 5.59 -0.37 18.37
CA LYS A 295 6.12 -1.03 19.58
C LYS A 295 5.11 -1.10 20.73
N TRP A 296 4.27 -0.08 20.90
CA TRP A 296 3.27 -0.08 21.98
C TRP A 296 2.16 -1.10 21.71
N VAL A 297 1.79 -1.27 20.44
CA VAL A 297 0.85 -2.31 20.01
C VAL A 297 1.48 -3.70 20.17
N GLU A 298 2.75 -3.86 19.81
CA GLU A 298 3.50 -5.11 20.02
C GLU A 298 3.59 -5.50 21.51
N ASP A 299 3.95 -4.55 22.39
CA ASP A 299 3.99 -4.75 23.84
C ASP A 299 2.62 -5.20 24.37
N ALA A 300 1.54 -4.53 23.94
CA ALA A 300 0.17 -4.88 24.31
C ALA A 300 -0.23 -6.29 23.84
N CYS A 301 0.20 -6.70 22.64
CA CYS A 301 -0.01 -8.05 22.15
C CYS A 301 0.74 -9.08 23.00
N VAL A 302 1.98 -8.79 23.41
CA VAL A 302 2.76 -9.69 24.30
C VAL A 302 2.09 -9.83 25.66
N GLU A 303 1.57 -8.74 26.22
CA GLU A 303 0.87 -8.76 27.51
C GLU A 303 -0.44 -9.53 27.47
N GLU A 304 -1.21 -9.40 26.39
CA GLU A 304 -2.54 -10.03 26.28
C GLU A 304 -2.46 -11.47 25.75
N LEU A 305 -1.61 -11.72 24.75
CA LEU A 305 -1.53 -12.99 24.02
C LEU A 305 -0.37 -13.89 24.47
N GLY A 306 0.59 -13.35 25.21
CA GLY A 306 1.86 -14.02 25.46
C GLY A 306 2.80 -13.97 24.25
N ARG A 307 4.11 -14.13 24.51
CA ARG A 307 5.18 -13.91 23.51
C ARG A 307 5.00 -14.73 22.23
N ASN A 308 4.58 -15.99 22.33
CA ASN A 308 4.49 -16.88 21.17
C ASN A 308 3.37 -16.45 20.22
N ALA A 309 2.15 -16.25 20.73
CA ALA A 309 1.03 -15.81 19.90
C ALA A 309 1.22 -14.37 19.41
N ALA A 310 1.74 -13.48 20.26
CA ALA A 310 2.06 -12.10 19.88
C ALA A 310 3.06 -12.03 18.71
N SER A 311 4.03 -12.96 18.62
CA SER A 311 4.99 -13.01 17.51
C SER A 311 4.37 -13.26 16.13
N LEU A 312 3.11 -13.73 16.11
CA LEU A 312 2.34 -13.95 14.87
C LEU A 312 1.48 -12.73 14.50
N VAL A 313 1.35 -11.76 15.40
CA VAL A 313 0.62 -10.51 15.15
C VAL A 313 1.56 -9.51 14.48
N ARG A 314 1.08 -8.89 13.40
CA ARG A 314 1.81 -7.83 12.69
C ARG A 314 1.13 -6.49 12.91
N VAL A 315 1.92 -5.42 12.97
CA VAL A 315 1.39 -4.05 13.04
C VAL A 315 1.56 -3.37 11.68
N ILE A 316 0.51 -2.70 11.22
CA ILE A 316 0.50 -1.93 9.98
C ILE A 316 0.35 -0.45 10.31
N ASP A 317 1.34 0.31 9.87
CA ASP A 317 1.29 1.76 9.76
C ASP A 317 0.76 2.13 8.37
N GLY A 318 -0.34 2.89 8.33
CA GLY A 318 -1.00 3.24 7.07
C GLY A 318 -0.18 4.12 6.15
N ILE A 319 0.73 4.96 6.67
CA ILE A 319 1.65 5.75 5.85
C ILE A 319 2.65 4.83 5.17
N LYS A 320 3.26 3.89 5.92
CA LYS A 320 4.21 2.92 5.35
C LYS A 320 3.53 2.02 4.31
N ALA A 321 2.32 1.56 4.58
CA ALA A 321 1.53 0.77 3.65
C ALA A 321 1.22 1.55 2.36
N ALA A 322 0.79 2.80 2.47
CA ALA A 322 0.49 3.63 1.30
C ALA A 322 1.74 3.97 0.49
N VAL A 323 2.89 4.23 1.13
CA VAL A 323 4.17 4.45 0.45
C VAL A 323 4.55 3.24 -0.39
N ALA A 324 4.48 2.02 0.17
CA ALA A 324 4.83 0.80 -0.55
C ALA A 324 3.97 0.63 -1.81
N LEU A 325 2.65 0.80 -1.70
CA LEU A 325 1.74 0.68 -2.85
C LEU A 325 1.94 1.81 -3.86
N ALA A 326 2.03 3.06 -3.41
CA ALA A 326 2.13 4.22 -4.29
C ALA A 326 3.43 4.23 -5.10
N VAL A 327 4.54 3.75 -4.53
CA VAL A 327 5.83 3.67 -5.25
C VAL A 327 5.74 2.68 -6.40
N GLU A 328 5.25 1.48 -6.14
CA GLU A 328 5.20 0.44 -7.18
C GLU A 328 4.18 0.79 -8.26
N GLU A 329 3.02 1.34 -7.90
CA GLU A 329 2.03 1.84 -8.86
C GLU A 329 2.60 3.01 -9.69
N ALA A 330 3.30 3.97 -9.07
CA ALA A 330 3.88 5.10 -9.79
C ALA A 330 4.94 4.65 -10.81
N ARG A 331 5.82 3.72 -10.42
CA ARG A 331 6.82 3.13 -11.30
C ARG A 331 6.17 2.37 -12.45
N HIS A 332 5.16 1.55 -12.15
CA HIS A 332 4.42 0.82 -13.17
C HIS A 332 3.78 1.77 -14.18
N MET A 333 3.09 2.81 -13.70
CA MET A 333 2.42 3.79 -14.56
C MET A 333 3.41 4.60 -15.40
N LYS A 334 4.57 4.97 -14.86
CA LYS A 334 5.65 5.59 -15.65
C LYS A 334 6.13 4.65 -16.75
N GLN A 335 6.43 3.40 -16.43
CA GLN A 335 6.87 2.43 -17.42
C GLN A 335 5.84 2.26 -18.55
N LEU A 336 4.54 2.26 -18.25
CA LEU A 336 3.49 2.22 -19.27
C LEU A 336 3.47 3.48 -20.14
N ALA A 337 3.68 4.67 -19.56
CA ALA A 337 3.76 5.92 -20.33
C ALA A 337 5.01 5.98 -21.24
N TYR A 338 6.07 5.28 -20.88
CA TYR A 338 7.30 5.15 -21.68
C TYR A 338 7.29 4.00 -22.70
N ARG A 339 6.27 3.13 -22.70
CA ARG A 339 6.12 2.15 -23.79
C ARG A 339 5.75 2.91 -25.05
N GLU A 340 6.56 2.77 -26.10
CA GLU A 340 6.18 3.24 -27.43
C GLU A 340 4.80 2.69 -27.78
N PRO A 341 3.91 3.48 -28.39
CA PRO A 341 2.66 2.94 -28.92
C PRO A 341 3.01 1.75 -29.83
N PRO A 342 2.16 0.69 -29.86
CA PRO A 342 2.39 -0.39 -30.81
C PRO A 342 2.56 0.20 -32.21
N PRO A 343 3.50 -0.32 -33.03
CA PRO A 343 3.65 0.15 -34.40
C PRO A 343 2.30 0.12 -35.09
N ALA A 344 2.01 1.15 -35.89
CA ALA A 344 0.71 1.40 -36.51
C ALA A 344 0.16 0.23 -37.37
N ASP A 345 0.95 -0.82 -37.58
CA ASP A 345 0.67 -1.95 -38.45
C ASP A 345 -0.01 -3.13 -37.74
N ASP A 346 -0.18 -3.12 -36.42
CA ASP A 346 -0.88 -4.19 -35.67
C ASP A 346 -2.37 -3.91 -35.42
N VAL A 347 -2.96 -2.94 -36.14
CA VAL A 347 -4.43 -2.88 -36.28
C VAL A 347 -4.82 -3.96 -37.28
N VAL A 348 -5.01 -5.18 -36.80
CA VAL A 348 -5.81 -6.18 -37.52
C VAL A 348 -7.22 -5.61 -37.62
N VAL A 349 -7.51 -4.95 -38.74
CA VAL A 349 -8.85 -4.62 -39.16
C VAL A 349 -9.57 -5.96 -39.30
N ILE A 350 -10.37 -6.32 -38.30
CA ILE A 350 -11.35 -7.39 -38.44
C ILE A 350 -12.43 -6.81 -39.35
N ASP A 351 -12.35 -7.19 -40.62
CA ASP A 351 -13.29 -6.77 -41.65
C ASP A 351 -14.70 -7.22 -41.24
N THR A 352 -15.62 -6.27 -41.13
CA THR A 352 -17.00 -6.48 -40.64
C THR A 352 -17.91 -7.09 -41.71
N GLU A 353 -17.43 -8.09 -42.45
CA GLU A 353 -18.25 -8.92 -43.34
C GLU A 353 -18.02 -10.41 -43.02
N ALA A 354 -18.34 -10.80 -41.79
CA ALA A 354 -18.56 -12.20 -41.43
C ALA A 354 -19.55 -12.29 -40.26
N TYR A 355 -20.83 -12.01 -40.54
CA TYR A 355 -21.96 -12.50 -39.76
C TYR A 355 -23.06 -12.98 -40.70
#